data_AF-A0A1B7LLS3-F1
#
_entry.id   AF-A0A1B7LLS3-F1
#
_cell.length_a   1.000
_cell.length_b   1.000
_cell.length_c   1.000
_cell.angle_alpha   90.00
_cell.angle_beta   90.00
_cell.angle_gamma   90.00
#
_symmetry.space_group_name_H-M   'P 1'
#
loop_
_entity.id
_entity.type
_entity.pdbx_description
1 polymer ?
#
loop_
_entity_poly.entity_id
_entity_poly.type
_entity_poly.pdbx_seq_one_letter_code
_entity_poly.pdbx_strand_id
1 'polypeptide(L)'
;MNEEFNVIDIKDIFKNKVVLHVPLKYMIKAIKVEVCNLFFIKVNVDLYEVVIEGLIPGKIYENLCLKIYYTNDKFLKLNINKFKTQNGNEVENIIVNFYREFMKKEIGENKFNYWNENIDSGKKTLKQFFNYVLKINKFCIGKLNDMEFLSCLYKMLISEFKNDLLYFWVFYFEFNLKGLNQIEKRKEIFKKMFEEYNSNINKEKLICN
;
A
#
# COMPACT_ATOMS: atom_id res chain seq x y z
N MET A 1 -20.45 23.83 22.18
CA MET A 1 -19.75 24.60 21.14
C MET A 1 -18.87 23.62 20.42
N ASN A 2 -19.04 23.48 19.11
CA ASN A 2 -18.14 22.67 18.29
C ASN A 2 -16.93 23.53 17.98
N GLU A 3 -15.75 22.94 18.05
CA GLU A 3 -14.51 23.66 17.81
C GLU A 3 -13.77 23.02 16.64
N GLU A 4 -13.18 23.85 15.80
CA GLU A 4 -12.47 23.42 14.59
C GLU A 4 -11.05 23.96 14.62
N PHE A 5 -10.08 23.07 14.40
CA PHE A 5 -8.68 23.43 14.31
C PHE A 5 -8.03 22.68 13.15
N ASN A 6 -7.12 23.40 12.50
CA ASN A 6 -6.12 22.74 11.68
C ASN A 6 -5.11 22.09 12.62
N VAL A 7 -4.76 20.84 12.37
CA VAL A 7 -3.69 20.17 13.12
C VAL A 7 -2.41 20.94 12.82
N ILE A 8 -1.91 21.63 13.85
CA ILE A 8 -0.74 22.49 13.75
C ILE A 8 0.53 21.63 13.70
N ASP A 9 0.52 20.45 14.33
CA ASP A 9 1.71 19.62 14.44
C ASP A 9 1.43 18.11 14.28
N ILE A 10 2.06 17.52 13.27
CA ILE A 10 2.15 16.06 13.11
C ILE A 10 3.39 15.64 13.86
N LYS A 11 3.20 14.93 14.97
CA LYS A 11 4.30 14.51 15.85
C LYS A 11 5.20 13.50 15.15
N ASP A 12 4.61 12.42 14.64
CA ASP A 12 5.35 11.33 14.02
C ASP A 12 4.58 10.74 12.84
N ILE A 13 5.31 10.39 11.77
CA ILE A 13 4.76 9.71 10.59
C ILE A 13 5.48 8.38 10.41
N PHE A 14 4.71 7.30 10.36
CA PHE A 14 5.19 5.95 10.10
C PHE A 14 4.63 5.42 8.78
N LYS A 15 4.98 4.19 8.42
CA LYS A 15 4.52 3.55 7.18
C LYS A 15 3.01 3.33 7.13
N ASN A 16 2.40 2.96 8.26
CA ASN A 16 0.98 2.58 8.35
C ASN A 16 0.20 3.36 9.42
N LYS A 17 0.83 4.34 10.06
CA LYS A 17 0.22 5.18 11.08
C LYS A 17 0.77 6.61 11.09
N VAL A 18 -0.03 7.55 11.58
CA VAL A 18 0.41 8.92 11.90
C VAL A 18 -0.04 9.27 13.32
N VAL A 19 0.82 9.96 14.05
CA VAL A 19 0.56 10.44 15.42
C VAL A 19 0.45 11.96 15.37
N LEU A 20 -0.66 12.48 15.88
CA LEU A 20 -0.94 13.91 15.96
C LEU A 20 -0.86 14.36 17.41
N HIS A 21 -0.28 15.52 17.66
CA HIS A 21 -0.33 16.13 18.98
C HIS A 21 -1.63 16.93 19.14
N VAL A 22 -2.33 16.71 20.25
CA VAL A 22 -3.51 17.50 20.63
C VAL A 22 -3.12 18.46 21.75
N PRO A 23 -3.27 19.79 21.58
CA PRO A 23 -2.93 20.76 22.61
C PRO A 23 -3.64 20.49 23.94
N LEU A 24 -2.93 20.67 25.06
CA LEU A 24 -3.40 20.45 26.44
C LEU A 24 -4.78 21.08 26.76
N LYS A 25 -5.08 22.26 26.19
CA LYS A 25 -6.39 22.92 26.37
C LYS A 25 -7.57 22.11 25.83
N TYR A 26 -7.30 21.09 25.03
CA TYR A 26 -8.27 20.17 24.43
C TYR A 26 -8.08 18.75 24.95
N MET A 27 -7.66 18.58 26.21
CA MET A 27 -7.76 17.30 26.90
C MET A 27 -9.17 16.74 26.74
N ILE A 28 -9.30 15.70 25.93
CA ILE A 28 -10.59 15.16 25.52
C ILE A 28 -10.60 13.66 25.83
N LYS A 29 -11.54 13.26 26.68
CA LYS A 29 -11.95 11.86 26.76
C LYS A 29 -12.88 11.59 25.57
N ALA A 30 -12.32 11.07 24.48
CA ALA A 30 -13.10 10.75 23.29
C ALA A 30 -14.06 9.58 23.59
N ILE A 31 -15.30 9.72 23.14
CA ILE A 31 -16.31 8.64 23.17
C ILE A 31 -16.44 8.02 21.78
N LYS A 32 -16.25 8.82 20.73
CA LYS A 32 -16.33 8.39 19.33
C LYS A 32 -15.39 9.23 18.46
N VAL A 33 -14.83 8.62 17.43
CA VAL A 33 -14.12 9.33 16.36
C VAL A 33 -14.72 8.97 15.01
N GLU A 34 -14.92 9.98 14.17
CA GLU A 34 -15.31 9.82 12.78
C GLU A 34 -14.22 10.36 11.87
N VAL A 35 -13.87 9.59 10.84
CA VAL A 35 -12.99 10.03 9.77
C VAL A 35 -13.88 10.39 8.58
N CYS A 36 -13.92 11.67 8.21
CA CYS A 36 -14.91 12.15 7.24
C CYS A 36 -14.70 11.58 5.82
N ASN A 37 -13.44 11.35 5.44
CA ASN A 37 -13.06 11.13 4.04
C ASN A 37 -12.32 9.79 3.80
N LEU A 38 -12.19 8.95 4.83
CA LEU A 38 -11.53 7.64 4.72
C LEU A 38 -12.33 6.57 5.46
N PHE A 39 -12.33 5.37 4.91
CA PHE A 39 -12.99 4.20 5.48
C PHE A 39 -11.95 3.17 5.92
N PHE A 40 -12.28 2.34 6.92
CA PHE A 40 -11.43 1.24 7.40
C PHE A 40 -10.09 1.67 7.99
N ILE A 41 -10.06 2.89 8.54
CA ILE A 41 -8.96 3.43 9.34
C ILE A 41 -9.36 3.35 10.79
N LYS A 42 -8.41 2.94 11.64
CA LYS A 42 -8.59 2.91 13.08
C LYS A 42 -8.02 4.19 13.66
N VAL A 43 -8.78 4.85 14.53
CA VAL A 43 -8.30 6.04 15.24
C VAL A 43 -8.35 5.78 16.73
N ASN A 44 -7.19 5.85 17.38
CA ASN A 44 -7.09 5.80 18.82
C ASN A 44 -6.82 7.22 19.33
N VAL A 45 -7.54 7.62 20.36
CA VAL A 45 -7.35 8.92 21.01
C VAL A 45 -6.93 8.66 22.44
N ASP A 46 -5.77 9.15 22.79
CA ASP A 46 -5.30 9.26 24.16
C ASP A 46 -5.34 10.74 24.59
N LEU A 47 -5.02 11.03 25.85
CA LEU A 47 -5.15 12.35 26.47
C LEU A 47 -4.49 13.49 25.67
N TYR A 48 -3.40 13.20 24.95
CA TYR A 48 -2.60 14.20 24.21
C TYR A 48 -2.30 13.80 22.77
N GLU A 49 -2.76 12.63 22.33
CA GLU A 49 -2.37 12.05 21.06
C GLU A 49 -3.56 11.48 20.32
N VAL A 50 -3.58 11.71 19.01
CA VAL A 50 -4.49 11.04 18.10
C VAL A 50 -3.64 10.20 17.16
N VAL A 51 -3.82 8.88 17.26
CA VAL A 51 -3.12 7.90 16.44
C VAL A 51 -4.07 7.40 15.37
N ILE A 52 -3.73 7.64 14.11
CA ILE A 52 -4.47 7.13 12.95
C ILE A 52 -3.70 5.93 12.41
N GLU A 53 -4.32 4.75 12.36
CA GLU A 53 -3.74 3.47 11.92
C GLU A 53 -4.48 2.89 10.71
N GLY A 54 -3.80 2.00 9.97
CA GLY A 54 -4.36 1.36 8.77
C GLY A 54 -4.17 2.18 7.50
N LEU A 55 -3.14 3.05 7.50
CA LEU A 55 -2.75 3.84 6.35
C LEU A 55 -1.91 3.02 5.36
N ILE A 56 -1.94 3.42 4.10
CA ILE A 56 -1.17 2.79 3.03
C ILE A 56 0.25 3.36 3.02
N PRO A 57 1.30 2.53 3.02
CA PRO A 57 2.68 2.99 2.93
C PRO A 57 2.99 3.75 1.62
N GLY A 58 3.82 4.79 1.74
CA GLY A 58 4.23 5.67 0.65
C GLY A 58 3.11 6.52 0.02
N LYS A 59 1.88 6.49 0.58
CA LYS A 59 0.73 7.25 0.08
C LYS A 59 0.75 8.68 0.62
N ILE A 60 0.35 9.61 -0.22
CA ILE A 60 0.10 11.00 0.15
C ILE A 60 -1.37 11.12 0.55
N TYR A 61 -1.61 11.58 1.77
CA TYR A 61 -2.93 11.90 2.29
C TYR A 61 -3.11 13.42 2.28
N GLU A 62 -4.25 13.88 1.78
CA GLU A 62 -4.59 15.30 1.70
C GLU A 62 -5.98 15.54 2.28
N ASN A 63 -6.16 16.68 2.94
CA ASN A 63 -7.44 17.16 3.47
C ASN A 63 -8.16 16.12 4.33
N LEU A 64 -7.42 15.44 5.21
CA LEU A 64 -8.00 14.49 6.13
C LEU A 64 -8.73 15.24 7.25
N CYS A 65 -9.98 14.89 7.51
CA CYS A 65 -10.77 15.49 8.56
C CYS A 65 -11.19 14.42 9.56
N LEU A 66 -10.92 14.68 10.84
CA LEU A 66 -11.38 13.88 11.97
C LEU A 66 -12.39 14.68 12.80
N LYS A 67 -13.46 14.04 13.24
CA LYS A 67 -14.35 14.56 14.28
C LYS A 67 -14.20 13.69 15.52
N ILE A 68 -13.69 14.28 16.60
CA ILE A 68 -13.51 13.62 17.89
C ILE A 68 -14.61 14.08 18.82
N TYR A 69 -15.56 13.20 19.12
CA TYR A 69 -16.71 13.48 19.95
C TYR A 69 -16.36 13.26 21.42
N TYR A 70 -16.56 14.29 22.24
CA TYR A 70 -16.40 14.23 23.70
C TYR A 70 -17.74 14.24 24.45
N THR A 71 -18.82 14.56 23.74
CA THR A 71 -20.22 14.29 24.12
C THR A 71 -20.99 13.96 22.85
N ASN A 72 -22.23 13.48 22.94
CA ASN A 72 -23.03 13.08 21.77
C ASN A 72 -23.16 14.20 20.71
N ASP A 73 -23.24 15.46 21.15
CA ASP A 73 -23.50 16.60 20.25
C ASP A 73 -22.32 17.57 20.11
N LYS A 74 -21.21 17.31 20.81
CA LYS A 74 -20.02 18.17 20.77
C LYS A 74 -18.79 17.41 20.30
N PHE A 75 -18.12 17.97 19.31
CA PHE A 75 -16.90 17.42 18.75
C PHE A 75 -15.81 18.48 18.56
N LEU A 76 -14.58 17.98 18.57
CA LEU A 76 -13.40 18.65 18.07
C LEU A 76 -13.17 18.20 16.62
N LYS A 77 -13.12 19.15 15.68
CA LYS A 77 -12.76 18.88 14.30
C LYS A 77 -11.28 19.15 14.08
N LEU A 78 -10.56 18.12 13.64
CA LEU A 78 -9.15 18.20 13.28
C LEU A 78 -9.00 18.08 11.77
N ASN A 79 -8.45 19.10 11.13
CA ASN A 79 -8.11 19.07 9.71
C ASN A 79 -6.60 18.88 9.52
N ILE A 80 -6.20 17.90 8.74
CA ILE A 80 -4.81 17.60 8.42
C ILE A 80 -4.64 17.86 6.92
N ASN A 81 -3.86 18.89 6.59
CA ASN A 81 -3.77 19.38 5.21
C ASN A 81 -3.11 18.37 4.28
N LYS A 82 -1.90 17.92 4.62
CA LYS A 82 -1.14 16.99 3.79
C LYS A 82 -0.04 16.29 4.57
N PHE A 83 0.12 14.99 4.34
CA PHE A 83 1.29 14.23 4.79
C PHE A 83 1.55 13.03 3.88
N LYS A 84 2.76 12.49 3.92
CA LYS A 84 3.15 11.29 3.18
C LYS A 84 3.63 10.23 4.15
N THR A 85 3.02 9.05 4.14
CA THR A 85 3.48 7.93 4.96
C THR A 85 4.86 7.45 4.52
N GLN A 86 5.59 6.81 5.43
CA GLN A 86 6.87 6.18 5.09
C GLN A 86 6.64 5.01 4.12
N ASN A 87 7.69 4.61 3.41
CA ASN A 87 7.63 3.44 2.52
C ASN A 87 7.37 2.15 3.30
N GLY A 88 6.72 1.19 2.64
CA GLY A 88 6.45 -0.11 3.24
C GLY A 88 7.67 -1.03 3.18
N ASN A 89 7.54 -2.19 3.80
CA ASN A 89 8.41 -3.32 3.50
C ASN A 89 8.14 -3.84 2.07
N GLU A 90 8.93 -4.83 1.65
CA GLU A 90 8.84 -5.42 0.31
C GLU A 90 7.44 -5.92 -0.05
N VAL A 91 6.77 -6.64 0.85
CA VAL A 91 5.43 -7.21 0.62
C VAL A 91 4.39 -6.11 0.47
N GLU A 92 4.42 -5.11 1.36
CA GLU A 92 3.54 -3.95 1.32
C GLU A 92 3.72 -3.19 0.00
N ASN A 93 4.98 -2.98 -0.42
CA ASN A 93 5.30 -2.29 -1.66
C ASN A 93 4.83 -3.08 -2.90
N ILE A 94 4.95 -4.40 -2.91
CA ILE A 94 4.40 -5.25 -3.99
C ILE A 94 2.89 -5.04 -4.15
N ILE A 95 2.15 -5.07 -3.04
CA ILE A 95 0.69 -4.89 -3.06
C ILE A 95 0.36 -3.50 -3.61
N VAL A 96 0.98 -2.45 -3.07
CA VAL A 96 0.74 -1.06 -3.51
C VAL A 96 1.11 -0.86 -4.99
N ASN A 97 2.28 -1.34 -5.40
CA ASN A 97 2.77 -1.20 -6.77
C ASN A 97 1.94 -1.99 -7.77
N PHE A 98 1.38 -3.14 -7.40
CA PHE A 98 0.45 -3.85 -8.27
C PHE A 98 -0.74 -2.97 -8.67
N TYR A 99 -1.38 -2.30 -7.70
CA TYR A 99 -2.51 -1.42 -8.02
C TYR A 99 -2.06 -0.17 -8.78
N ARG A 100 -0.95 0.44 -8.38
CA ARG A 100 -0.42 1.65 -9.03
C ARG A 100 -0.02 1.38 -10.48
N GLU A 101 0.78 0.34 -10.72
CA GLU A 101 1.39 0.07 -12.02
C GLU A 101 0.46 -0.70 -12.96
N PHE A 102 -0.23 -1.74 -12.50
CA PHE A 102 -1.12 -2.54 -13.36
C PHE A 102 -2.54 -2.03 -13.39
N MET A 103 -3.09 -1.68 -12.22
CA MET A 103 -4.47 -1.24 -12.16
C MET A 103 -4.61 0.24 -12.54
N LYS A 104 -3.49 0.99 -12.60
CA LYS A 104 -3.41 2.44 -12.86
C LYS A 104 -4.33 3.23 -11.93
N LYS A 105 -4.35 2.82 -10.66
CA LYS A 105 -5.14 3.44 -9.59
C LYS A 105 -4.49 3.24 -8.24
N GLU A 106 -4.77 4.12 -7.30
CA GLU A 106 -4.42 3.86 -5.91
C GLU A 106 -5.26 2.72 -5.33
N ILE A 107 -4.62 1.91 -4.49
CA ILE A 107 -5.34 0.94 -3.67
C ILE A 107 -6.10 1.71 -2.57
N GLY A 108 -7.32 1.26 -2.24
CA GLY A 108 -8.04 1.77 -1.08
C GLY A 108 -7.64 1.02 0.19
N GLU A 109 -7.74 1.70 1.33
CA GLU A 109 -7.30 1.24 2.66
C GLU A 109 -7.89 -0.14 3.01
N ASN A 110 -9.19 -0.35 2.79
CA ASN A 110 -9.85 -1.65 3.02
C ASN A 110 -9.12 -2.81 2.31
N LYS A 111 -8.87 -2.62 1.01
CA LYS A 111 -8.28 -3.66 0.17
C LYS A 111 -6.81 -3.86 0.48
N PHE A 112 -6.10 -2.79 0.85
CA PHE A 112 -4.72 -2.89 1.34
C PHE A 112 -4.66 -3.66 2.65
N ASN A 113 -5.44 -3.23 3.66
CA ASN A 113 -5.47 -3.84 4.99
C ASN A 113 -5.89 -5.31 4.92
N TYR A 114 -6.87 -5.66 4.08
CA TYR A 114 -7.23 -7.06 3.82
C TYR A 114 -6.03 -7.91 3.42
N TRP A 115 -5.25 -7.48 2.43
CA TRP A 115 -4.10 -8.26 1.98
C TRP A 115 -2.97 -8.24 3.00
N ASN A 116 -2.66 -7.07 3.55
CA ASN A 116 -1.55 -6.89 4.47
C ASN A 116 -1.76 -7.73 5.74
N GLU A 117 -2.91 -7.60 6.40
CA GLU A 117 -3.21 -8.33 7.64
C GLU A 117 -3.27 -9.85 7.43
N ASN A 118 -3.83 -10.31 6.30
CA ASN A 118 -3.88 -11.74 6.03
C ASN A 118 -2.49 -12.32 5.72
N ILE A 119 -1.61 -11.57 5.08
CA ILE A 119 -0.25 -12.03 4.80
C ILE A 119 0.61 -11.97 6.07
N ASP A 120 0.54 -10.88 6.82
CA ASP A 120 1.29 -10.68 8.07
C ASP A 120 0.91 -11.71 9.13
N SER A 121 -0.39 -12.02 9.28
CA SER A 121 -0.86 -13.07 10.19
C SER A 121 -0.61 -14.51 9.69
N GLY A 122 -0.03 -14.69 8.50
CA GLY A 122 0.21 -16.01 7.90
C GLY A 122 -1.05 -16.73 7.39
N LYS A 123 -2.25 -16.13 7.50
CA LYS A 123 -3.50 -16.68 6.94
C LYS A 123 -3.46 -16.78 5.42
N LYS A 124 -2.71 -15.89 4.78
CA LYS A 124 -2.42 -15.93 3.35
C LYS A 124 -0.93 -15.84 3.09
N THR A 125 -0.52 -16.36 1.95
CA THR A 125 0.87 -16.23 1.48
C THR A 125 0.96 -15.22 0.34
N LEU A 126 2.15 -14.68 0.12
CA LEU A 126 2.42 -13.84 -1.05
C LEU A 126 2.11 -14.59 -2.36
N LYS A 127 2.36 -15.91 -2.42
CA LYS A 127 1.96 -16.77 -3.54
C LYS A 127 0.45 -16.75 -3.79
N GLN A 128 -0.38 -16.71 -2.74
CA GLN A 128 -1.83 -16.60 -2.90
C GLN A 128 -2.26 -15.22 -3.40
N PHE A 129 -1.59 -14.13 -3.00
CA PHE A 129 -1.81 -12.81 -3.60
C PHE A 129 -1.49 -12.83 -5.10
N PHE A 130 -0.40 -13.47 -5.50
CA PHE A 130 -0.05 -13.60 -6.90
C PHE A 130 -1.00 -14.48 -7.72
N ASN A 131 -1.50 -15.56 -7.13
CA ASN A 131 -2.60 -16.31 -7.75
C ASN A 131 -3.86 -15.45 -7.92
N TYR A 132 -4.12 -14.51 -7.01
CA TYR A 132 -5.18 -13.52 -7.19
C TYR A 132 -4.88 -12.55 -8.34
N VAL A 133 -3.66 -12.03 -8.44
CA VAL A 133 -3.22 -11.15 -9.54
C VAL A 133 -3.43 -11.82 -10.90
N LEU A 134 -3.01 -13.08 -11.06
CA LEU A 134 -3.16 -13.83 -12.31
C LEU A 134 -4.62 -14.06 -12.73
N LYS A 135 -5.57 -14.02 -11.78
CA LYS A 135 -7.01 -14.15 -12.05
C LYS A 135 -7.66 -12.83 -12.45
N ILE A 136 -6.99 -11.69 -12.31
CA ILE A 136 -7.53 -10.40 -12.73
C ILE A 136 -7.41 -10.29 -14.25
N ASN A 137 -8.54 -10.24 -14.96
CA ASN A 137 -8.56 -10.11 -16.42
C ASN A 137 -7.72 -8.92 -16.93
N LYS A 138 -7.72 -7.79 -16.21
CA LYS A 138 -6.91 -6.61 -16.55
C LYS A 138 -5.40 -6.88 -16.53
N PHE A 139 -4.94 -7.86 -15.74
CA PHE A 139 -3.54 -8.26 -15.70
C PHE A 139 -3.15 -9.08 -16.95
N CYS A 140 -3.93 -10.10 -17.30
CA CYS A 140 -3.60 -10.99 -18.42
C CYS A 140 -4.02 -10.45 -19.79
N ILE A 141 -5.18 -9.81 -19.88
CA ILE A 141 -5.86 -9.40 -21.13
C ILE A 141 -5.83 -7.86 -21.27
N GLY A 142 -5.04 -7.17 -20.43
CA GLY A 142 -4.92 -5.72 -20.48
C GLY A 142 -4.35 -5.21 -21.80
N LYS A 143 -4.67 -3.95 -22.12
CA LYS A 143 -4.22 -3.23 -23.33
C LYS A 143 -2.74 -2.84 -23.35
N LEU A 144 -1.98 -3.21 -22.31
CA LEU A 144 -0.54 -2.91 -22.27
C LEU A 144 0.14 -3.63 -23.43
N ASN A 145 1.11 -2.99 -24.08
CA ASN A 145 2.04 -3.73 -24.94
C ASN A 145 3.04 -4.52 -24.08
N ASP A 146 3.84 -5.37 -24.71
CA ASP A 146 4.71 -6.29 -23.97
C ASP A 146 5.80 -5.56 -23.17
N MET A 147 6.37 -4.47 -23.70
CA MET A 147 7.32 -3.63 -22.97
C MET A 147 6.65 -2.99 -21.74
N GLU A 148 5.48 -2.38 -21.92
CA GLU A 148 4.73 -1.75 -20.84
C GLU A 148 4.34 -2.77 -19.75
N PHE A 149 3.92 -3.96 -20.16
CA PHE A 149 3.60 -5.05 -19.24
C PHE A 149 4.83 -5.45 -18.41
N LEU A 150 5.98 -5.67 -19.06
CA LEU A 150 7.22 -6.04 -18.38
C LEU A 150 7.75 -4.92 -17.49
N SER A 151 7.65 -3.66 -17.92
CA SER A 151 7.98 -2.50 -17.09
C SER A 151 7.11 -2.43 -15.84
N CYS A 152 5.80 -2.65 -15.97
CA CYS A 152 4.89 -2.68 -14.82
C CYS A 152 5.22 -3.85 -13.89
N LEU A 153 5.51 -5.04 -14.44
CA LEU A 153 5.88 -6.23 -13.68
C LEU A 153 7.18 -6.01 -12.91
N TYR A 154 8.17 -5.44 -13.56
CA TYR A 154 9.45 -5.10 -12.96
C TYR A 154 9.26 -4.14 -11.79
N LYS A 155 8.55 -3.01 -11.99
CA LYS A 155 8.27 -2.03 -10.94
C LYS A 155 7.42 -2.59 -9.79
N MET A 156 6.58 -3.59 -10.08
CA MET A 156 5.80 -4.28 -9.06
C MET A 156 6.69 -5.09 -8.12
N LEU A 157 7.63 -5.86 -8.67
CA LEU A 157 8.48 -6.78 -7.90
C LEU A 157 9.73 -6.11 -7.34
N ILE A 158 10.30 -5.16 -8.07
CA ILE A 158 11.61 -4.56 -7.78
C ILE A 158 11.41 -3.05 -7.62
N SER A 159 11.70 -2.54 -6.43
CA SER A 159 11.52 -1.13 -6.08
C SER A 159 12.54 -0.21 -6.77
N GLU A 160 13.75 -0.71 -7.02
CA GLU A 160 14.82 0.01 -7.72
C GLU A 160 14.90 -0.42 -9.18
N PHE A 161 14.37 0.44 -10.06
CA PHE A 161 14.35 0.20 -11.50
C PHE A 161 15.76 0.28 -12.10
N LYS A 162 16.27 -0.83 -12.67
CA LYS A 162 17.55 -0.88 -13.40
C LYS A 162 17.28 -1.29 -14.84
N ASN A 163 17.60 -0.42 -15.80
CA ASN A 163 17.27 -0.63 -17.22
C ASN A 163 17.86 -1.93 -17.79
N ASP A 164 19.09 -2.29 -17.40
CA ASP A 164 19.79 -3.46 -17.94
C ASP A 164 19.06 -4.78 -17.62
N LEU A 165 18.47 -4.87 -16.42
CA LEU A 165 17.68 -6.03 -16.00
C LEU A 165 16.33 -6.10 -16.74
N LEU A 166 15.73 -4.97 -17.12
CA LEU A 166 14.50 -4.99 -17.92
C LEU A 166 14.76 -5.57 -19.32
N TYR A 167 15.89 -5.24 -19.96
CA TYR A 167 16.23 -5.80 -21.28
C TYR A 167 16.38 -7.32 -21.27
N PHE A 168 16.94 -7.89 -20.19
CA PHE A 168 16.97 -9.34 -19.99
C PHE A 168 15.55 -9.94 -20.02
N TRP A 169 14.60 -9.34 -19.31
CA TRP A 169 13.23 -9.83 -19.26
C TRP A 169 12.47 -9.67 -20.58
N VAL A 170 12.72 -8.58 -21.32
CA VAL A 170 12.20 -8.39 -22.68
C VAL A 170 12.72 -9.49 -23.61
N PHE A 171 14.03 -9.75 -23.58
CA PHE A 171 14.63 -10.82 -24.37
C PHE A 171 14.02 -12.18 -24.02
N TYR A 172 13.92 -12.52 -22.74
CA TYR A 172 13.30 -13.78 -22.31
C TYR A 172 11.85 -13.90 -22.79
N PHE A 173 11.06 -12.82 -22.67
CA PHE A 173 9.66 -12.79 -23.10
C PHE A 173 9.48 -13.01 -24.61
N GLU A 174 10.35 -12.41 -25.42
CA GLU A 174 10.26 -12.49 -26.88
C GLU A 174 10.77 -13.82 -27.43
N PHE A 175 11.91 -14.30 -26.92
CA PHE A 175 12.63 -15.43 -27.49
C PHE A 175 12.36 -16.75 -26.75
N ASN A 176 12.40 -16.76 -25.42
CA ASN A 176 12.24 -18.00 -24.64
C ASN A 176 10.79 -18.46 -24.51
N LEU A 177 9.84 -17.53 -24.63
CA LEU A 177 8.41 -17.84 -24.59
C LEU A 177 7.78 -17.90 -26.00
N LYS A 178 8.60 -18.02 -27.05
CA LYS A 178 8.12 -18.13 -28.43
C LYS A 178 7.22 -19.36 -28.60
N GLY A 179 6.09 -19.18 -29.29
CA GLY A 179 5.09 -20.24 -29.53
C GLY A 179 3.89 -20.21 -28.57
N LEU A 180 4.01 -19.52 -27.44
CA LEU A 180 2.87 -19.27 -26.54
C LEU A 180 2.02 -18.10 -27.02
N ASN A 181 0.70 -18.15 -26.74
CA ASN A 181 -0.14 -16.98 -26.94
C ASN A 181 0.16 -15.89 -25.89
N GLN A 182 -0.28 -14.65 -26.12
CA GLN A 182 0.10 -13.52 -25.27
C GLN A 182 -0.30 -13.70 -23.79
N ILE A 183 -1.45 -14.32 -23.52
CA ILE A 183 -1.93 -14.56 -22.15
C ILE A 183 -1.01 -15.58 -21.46
N GLU A 184 -0.64 -16.64 -22.15
CA GLU A 184 0.30 -17.66 -21.66
C GLU A 184 1.68 -17.05 -21.40
N LYS A 185 2.23 -16.27 -22.35
CA LYS A 185 3.50 -15.57 -22.16
C LYS A 185 3.51 -14.72 -20.90
N ARG A 186 2.45 -13.92 -20.68
CA ARG A 186 2.31 -13.05 -19.50
C ARG A 186 2.24 -13.82 -18.19
N LYS A 187 1.55 -14.97 -18.19
CA LYS A 187 1.49 -15.85 -17.01
C LYS A 187 2.84 -16.48 -16.71
N GLU A 188 3.53 -16.98 -17.73
CA GLU A 188 4.83 -17.64 -17.57
C GLU A 188 5.93 -16.68 -17.14
N ILE A 189 6.02 -15.50 -17.77
CA ILE A 189 7.02 -14.49 -17.35
C ILE A 189 6.77 -14.01 -15.93
N PHE A 190 5.50 -13.85 -15.53
CA PHE A 190 5.14 -13.46 -14.18
C PHE A 190 5.59 -14.50 -13.15
N LYS A 191 5.31 -15.79 -13.40
CA LYS A 191 5.78 -16.88 -12.54
C LYS A 191 7.30 -16.87 -12.43
N LYS A 192 8.00 -16.77 -13.57
CA LYS A 192 9.46 -16.81 -13.62
C LYS A 192 10.11 -15.66 -12.87
N MET A 193 9.65 -14.42 -13.09
CA MET A 193 10.14 -13.24 -12.38
C MET A 193 9.86 -13.33 -10.87
N PHE A 194 8.71 -13.87 -10.48
CA PHE A 194 8.38 -14.09 -9.07
C PHE A 194 9.27 -15.17 -8.40
N GLU A 195 9.55 -16.27 -9.10
CA GLU A 195 10.44 -17.33 -8.60
C GLU A 195 11.86 -16.81 -8.36
N GLU A 196 12.39 -16.02 -9.29
CA GLU A 196 13.70 -15.39 -9.13
C GLU A 196 13.71 -14.38 -8.00
N TYR A 197 12.66 -13.56 -7.89
CA TYR A 197 12.48 -12.63 -6.77
C TYR A 197 12.51 -13.32 -5.40
N ASN A 198 11.73 -14.40 -5.22
CA ASN A 198 11.74 -15.16 -3.96
C ASN A 198 13.10 -15.78 -3.66
N SER A 199 13.78 -16.28 -4.71
CA SER A 199 15.09 -16.91 -4.57
C SER A 199 16.13 -15.92 -4.06
N ASN A 200 16.05 -14.66 -4.48
CA ASN A 200 16.97 -13.61 -4.05
C ASN A 200 16.67 -13.15 -2.61
N ILE A 201 15.40 -12.96 -2.23
CA ILE A 201 15.04 -12.63 -0.84
C ILE A 201 15.52 -13.70 0.14
N ASN A 202 15.32 -14.98 -0.21
CA ASN A 202 15.71 -16.07 0.69
C ASN A 202 17.24 -16.15 0.86
N LYS A 203 18.01 -15.76 -0.16
CA LYS A 203 19.48 -15.68 -0.07
C LYS A 203 19.93 -14.54 0.84
N GLU A 204 19.32 -13.36 0.73
CA GLU A 204 19.66 -12.22 1.58
C GLU A 204 19.32 -12.47 3.06
N LYS A 205 18.22 -13.18 3.34
CA LYS A 205 17.86 -13.59 4.71
C LYS A 205 18.80 -14.64 5.31
N LEU A 206 19.48 -15.44 4.49
CA LEU A 206 20.47 -16.43 4.94
C LEU A 206 21.84 -15.82 5.24
N ILE A 207 22.13 -14.61 4.75
CA ILE A 207 23.40 -13.91 4.97
C ILE A 207 23.37 -13.06 6.25
N CYS A 208 22.18 -12.76 6.76
CA CYS A 208 21.97 -11.93 7.96
C CYS A 208 21.65 -12.75 9.24
N ASN A 209 21.83 -14.08 9.22
CA ASN A 209 21.78 -14.95 10.40
C ASN A 209 23.16 -15.56 10.66
#